data_AF-A0A2V9MGG1-F1
#
_entry.id   AF-A0A2V9MGG1-F1
#
_cell.length_a   1.000
_cell.length_b   1.000
_cell.length_c   1.000
_cell.angle_alpha   90.00
_cell.angle_beta   90.00
_cell.angle_gamma   90.00
#
_symmetry.space_group_name_H-M   'P 1'
#
loop_
_entity.id
_entity.type
_entity.pdbx_description
1 polymer ?
#
loop_
_entity_poly.entity_id
_entity_poly.type
_entity_poly.pdbx_seq_one_letter_code
_entity_poly.pdbx_strand_id
1 'polypeptide(L)'
;MLPAQGGFQRRARAWCPQCLNAWRKESKPLYEPLLWTLKPVTLCALHRKPLCFLCPFCRRQNGNLAPRTRPGYCSRCRQWLAQATSDLLSDRALTNDDLSWGDWVATVLGEVLAAAPRSPFAPTREGIARVINLCVERMVDGNASAFARLMDVGHFEVRRWQTGEAQPKFPALLGLSYRLGISLLDLLRGSLVSVPQKFVKPFPSQLSKGQSTSKEQRRPSRRMKTVTVLQTLQAALNESPPPSIRQVIQRTSHYSPFIYQHFSEICRAIARRFADYRKVQAVVRRDRARAEVREAAYRLRAQGVNNTRNHLGTSSDYTNLEEGHAALRLVREGIRCGSRGC
;
A
#
# COMPACT_ATOMS: atom_id res chain seq x y z
N MET A 1 -11.28 9.27 27.88
CA MET A 1 -10.29 9.62 26.84
C MET A 1 -9.73 8.33 26.26
N LEU A 2 -9.75 8.16 24.94
CA LEU A 2 -9.22 6.96 24.28
C LEU A 2 -7.68 6.93 24.44
N PRO A 3 -7.05 5.76 24.61
CA PRO A 3 -5.63 5.66 24.94
C PRO A 3 -4.77 6.38 23.89
N ALA A 4 -3.84 7.22 24.37
CA ALA A 4 -2.99 8.12 23.59
C ALA A 4 -1.96 7.41 22.67
N GLN A 5 -2.03 6.08 22.54
CA GLN A 5 -1.13 5.33 21.66
C GLN A 5 -1.55 5.53 20.21
N GLY A 6 -0.77 6.35 19.49
CA GLY A 6 -1.02 6.77 18.12
C GLY A 6 -1.42 5.62 17.19
N GLY A 7 -2.51 5.82 16.45
CA GLY A 7 -2.98 4.89 15.42
C GLY A 7 -4.42 4.38 15.57
N PHE A 8 -5.12 4.77 16.65
CA PHE A 8 -6.53 4.40 16.85
C PHE A 8 -7.49 5.15 15.92
N GLN A 9 -7.21 6.43 15.67
CA GLN A 9 -7.95 7.24 14.69
C GLN A 9 -7.40 7.01 13.28
N ARG A 10 -8.30 6.96 12.30
CA ARG A 10 -7.95 6.94 10.88
C ARG A 10 -7.45 8.30 10.45
N ARG A 11 -6.58 8.31 9.45
CA ARG A 11 -6.09 9.52 8.77
C ARG A 11 -7.00 9.98 7.63
N ALA A 12 -7.88 9.10 7.17
CA ALA A 12 -8.81 9.35 6.07
C ALA A 12 -10.25 9.16 6.54
N ARG A 13 -11.15 9.94 5.95
CA ARG A 13 -12.60 9.84 6.13
C ARG A 13 -13.08 8.47 5.67
N ALA A 14 -14.04 7.95 6.41
CA ALA A 14 -14.76 6.73 6.08
C ALA A 14 -16.25 7.05 6.08
N TRP A 15 -17.03 6.41 5.21
CA TRP A 15 -18.47 6.63 5.16
C TRP A 15 -19.23 5.38 4.72
N CYS A 16 -20.51 5.32 5.09
CA CYS A 16 -21.45 4.36 4.54
C CYS A 16 -22.34 5.05 3.50
N PRO A 17 -22.34 4.63 2.22
CA PRO A 17 -23.21 5.21 1.20
C PRO A 17 -24.69 5.08 1.54
N GLN A 18 -25.08 3.95 2.13
CA GLN A 18 -26.47 3.70 2.51
C GLN A 18 -26.93 4.65 3.63
N CYS A 19 -26.09 4.91 4.65
CA CYS A 19 -26.39 5.92 5.67
C CYS A 19 -26.55 7.31 5.06
N LEU A 20 -25.59 7.74 4.23
CA LEU A 20 -25.63 9.07 3.61
C LEU A 20 -26.86 9.24 2.70
N ASN A 21 -27.24 8.21 1.94
CA ASN A 21 -28.43 8.25 1.10
C ASN A 21 -29.73 8.23 1.92
N ALA A 22 -29.81 7.43 2.98
CA ALA A 22 -30.95 7.40 3.88
C ALA A 22 -31.16 8.77 4.54
N TRP A 23 -30.10 9.36 5.11
CA TRP A 23 -30.18 10.69 5.72
C TRP A 23 -30.57 11.78 4.72
N ARG A 24 -30.05 11.71 3.49
CA ARG A 24 -30.44 12.65 2.43
C ARG A 24 -31.91 12.51 2.04
N LYS A 25 -32.41 11.27 1.89
CA LYS A 25 -33.82 10.99 1.55
C LYS A 25 -34.76 11.46 2.66
N GLU A 26 -34.38 11.28 3.92
CA GLU A 26 -35.15 11.66 5.09
C GLU A 26 -34.96 13.14 5.49
N SER A 27 -34.22 13.93 4.69
CA SER A 27 -33.88 15.33 5.00
C SER A 27 -33.25 15.52 6.38
N LYS A 28 -32.55 14.50 6.88
CA LYS A 28 -31.79 14.57 8.13
C LYS A 28 -30.48 15.32 7.91
N PRO A 29 -29.95 16.02 8.94
CA PRO A 29 -28.65 16.66 8.84
C PRO A 29 -27.59 15.61 8.49
N LEU A 30 -26.79 15.90 7.47
CA LEU A 30 -25.67 15.05 7.09
C LEU A 30 -24.52 15.28 8.07
N TYR A 31 -24.19 14.24 8.83
CA TYR A 31 -23.03 14.23 9.71
C TYR A 31 -22.18 12.98 9.44
N GLU A 32 -20.93 13.01 9.91
CA GLU A 32 -20.07 11.84 9.89
C GLU A 32 -19.95 11.30 11.32
N PRO A 33 -20.54 10.14 11.64
CA PRO A 33 -20.42 9.52 12.95
C PRO A 33 -18.97 9.44 13.44
N LEU A 34 -18.73 9.81 14.70
CA LEU A 34 -17.41 9.69 15.33
C LEU A 34 -16.87 8.25 15.23
N LEU A 35 -17.75 7.26 15.29
CA LEU A 35 -17.44 5.86 15.12
C LEU A 35 -16.67 5.57 13.81
N TRP A 36 -16.97 6.27 12.72
CA TRP A 36 -16.29 6.08 11.43
C TRP A 36 -14.84 6.57 11.45
N THR A 37 -14.48 7.45 12.37
CA THR A 37 -13.10 7.91 12.54
C THR A 37 -12.19 6.84 13.15
N LEU A 38 -12.74 5.78 13.75
CA LEU A 38 -11.97 4.76 14.45
C LEU A 38 -11.45 3.69 13.48
N LYS A 39 -10.13 3.48 13.44
CA LYS A 39 -9.46 2.55 12.52
C LYS A 39 -9.99 1.12 12.56
N PRO A 40 -10.34 0.53 13.72
CA PRO A 40 -10.86 -0.83 13.76
C PRO A 40 -12.25 -1.01 13.15
N VAL A 41 -13.05 0.05 13.03
CA VAL A 41 -14.44 -0.04 12.54
C VAL A 41 -14.42 -0.19 11.02
N THR A 42 -14.43 -1.39 10.47
CA THR A 42 -14.41 -1.57 9.00
C THR A 42 -15.80 -1.65 8.38
N LEU A 43 -16.82 -1.94 9.19
CA LEU A 43 -18.22 -2.05 8.77
C LEU A 43 -19.09 -0.92 9.35
N CYS A 44 -20.19 -0.63 8.67
CA CYS A 44 -21.25 0.22 9.18
C CYS A 44 -22.07 -0.53 10.23
N ALA A 45 -22.24 0.05 11.42
CA ALA A 45 -23.07 -0.53 12.48
C ALA A 45 -24.56 -0.66 12.12
N LEU A 46 -25.08 0.18 11.22
CA LEU A 46 -26.51 0.16 10.82
C LEU A 46 -26.76 -0.81 9.66
N HIS A 47 -25.89 -0.81 8.66
CA HIS A 47 -26.11 -1.53 7.41
C HIS A 47 -25.29 -2.83 7.29
N ARG A 48 -24.35 -3.06 8.21
CA ARG A 48 -23.43 -4.21 8.22
C ARG A 48 -22.62 -4.38 6.92
N LYS A 49 -22.39 -3.28 6.20
CA LYS A 49 -21.59 -3.25 4.97
C LYS A 49 -20.24 -2.55 5.20
N PRO A 50 -19.20 -2.90 4.41
CA PRO A 50 -17.92 -2.21 4.47
C PRO A 50 -18.06 -0.70 4.28
N LEU A 51 -17.30 0.06 5.05
CA LEU A 51 -17.19 1.49 4.86
C LEU A 51 -16.35 1.80 3.61
N CYS A 52 -16.72 2.88 2.91
CA CYS A 52 -15.96 3.44 1.81
C CYS A 52 -14.84 4.33 2.33
N PHE A 53 -13.69 4.31 1.65
CA PHE A 53 -12.55 5.18 1.95
C PHE A 53 -12.05 5.97 0.73
N LEU A 54 -12.53 5.61 -0.47
CA LEU A 54 -12.14 6.21 -1.73
C LEU A 54 -13.35 6.88 -2.38
N CYS A 55 -13.15 8.09 -2.89
CA CYS A 55 -14.19 8.76 -3.68
C CYS A 55 -14.49 7.92 -4.94
N PRO A 56 -15.77 7.62 -5.25
CA PRO A 56 -16.11 6.81 -6.41
C PRO A 56 -15.75 7.48 -7.75
N PHE A 57 -15.63 8.81 -7.77
CA PHE A 57 -15.33 9.58 -8.99
C PHE A 57 -13.85 9.80 -9.22
N CYS A 58 -13.11 10.31 -8.22
CA CYS A 58 -11.69 10.63 -8.38
C CYS A 58 -10.74 9.57 -7.80
N ARG A 59 -11.28 8.51 -7.19
CA ARG A 59 -10.56 7.40 -6.52
C ARG A 59 -9.49 7.83 -5.51
N ARG A 60 -9.60 9.04 -4.98
CA ARG A 60 -8.70 9.58 -3.95
C ARG A 60 -9.34 9.47 -2.57
N GLN A 61 -8.50 9.31 -1.55
CA GLN A 61 -8.89 9.41 -0.15
C GLN A 61 -9.20 10.86 0.22
N ASN A 62 -10.17 11.06 1.11
CA ASN A 62 -10.46 12.35 1.72
C ASN A 62 -9.80 12.40 3.10
N GLY A 63 -9.01 13.44 3.39
CA GLY A 63 -8.48 13.66 4.74
C GLY A 63 -9.59 14.11 5.70
N ASN A 64 -9.42 13.87 7.01
CA ASN A 64 -10.42 14.23 8.04
C ASN A 64 -10.65 15.74 8.15
N LEU A 65 -9.60 16.54 7.99
CA LEU A 65 -9.63 18.01 8.11
C LEU A 65 -9.18 18.68 6.81
N ALA A 66 -9.55 18.10 5.65
CA ALA A 66 -9.20 18.72 4.38
C ALA A 66 -9.92 20.08 4.23
N PRO A 67 -9.28 21.10 3.62
CA PRO A 67 -9.97 22.35 3.29
C PRO A 67 -11.25 22.06 2.49
N ARG A 68 -12.32 22.82 2.76
CA ARG A 68 -13.63 22.69 2.09
C ARG A 68 -14.30 21.31 2.28
N THR A 69 -14.00 20.61 3.38
CA THR A 69 -14.70 19.38 3.74
C THR A 69 -16.18 19.67 3.96
N ARG A 70 -17.03 18.92 3.25
CA ARG A 70 -18.48 18.91 3.42
C ARG A 70 -18.94 17.47 3.68
N PRO A 71 -19.77 17.20 4.71
CA PRO A 71 -20.33 15.87 4.95
C PRO A 71 -21.01 15.32 3.70
N GLY A 72 -20.72 14.07 3.35
CA GLY A 72 -21.26 13.43 2.15
C GLY A 72 -20.65 13.86 0.80
N TYR A 73 -19.71 14.82 0.76
CA TYR A 73 -19.04 15.25 -0.48
C TYR A 73 -17.52 15.10 -0.43
N CYS A 74 -16.93 14.85 -1.60
CA CYS A 74 -15.47 14.78 -1.76
C CYS A 74 -14.84 16.17 -1.62
N SER A 75 -13.82 16.29 -0.78
CA SER A 75 -13.04 17.53 -0.60
C SER A 75 -12.31 18.01 -1.87
N ARG A 76 -12.08 17.10 -2.83
CA ARG A 76 -11.31 17.38 -4.06
C ARG A 76 -12.23 17.63 -5.27
N CYS A 77 -12.99 16.62 -5.69
CA CYS A 77 -13.85 16.72 -6.87
C CYS A 77 -15.25 17.26 -6.57
N ARG A 78 -15.60 17.47 -5.28
CA ARG A 78 -16.90 17.98 -4.81
C ARG A 78 -18.11 17.12 -5.18
N GLN A 79 -17.89 15.92 -5.70
CA GLN A 79 -18.97 14.98 -6.02
C GLN A 79 -19.53 14.30 -4.77
N TRP A 80 -20.79 13.89 -4.86
CA TRP A 80 -21.51 13.15 -3.81
C TRP A 80 -20.85 11.79 -3.56
N LEU A 81 -20.51 11.50 -2.31
CA LEU A 81 -19.74 10.30 -1.94
C LEU A 81 -20.58 9.02 -1.88
N ALA A 82 -21.91 9.15 -1.82
CA ALA A 82 -22.84 8.04 -1.71
C ALA A 82 -23.54 7.71 -3.02
N GLN A 83 -22.85 7.86 -4.16
CA GLN A 83 -23.31 7.26 -5.41
C GLN A 83 -23.57 5.76 -5.16
N ALA A 84 -24.67 5.23 -5.70
CA ALA A 84 -24.96 3.80 -5.68
C ALA A 84 -23.88 3.07 -6.50
N THR A 85 -22.78 2.74 -5.86
CA THR A 85 -21.72 1.93 -6.47
C THR A 85 -21.89 0.55 -5.87
N SER A 86 -22.70 -0.26 -6.54
CA SER A 86 -22.74 -1.70 -6.32
C SER A 86 -21.33 -2.31 -6.44
N ASP A 87 -20.44 -1.68 -7.22
CA ASP A 87 -19.27 -2.37 -7.78
C ASP A 87 -17.89 -1.80 -7.40
N LEU A 88 -17.79 -0.81 -6.50
CA LEU A 88 -16.50 -0.13 -6.25
C LEU A 88 -15.77 -0.57 -4.97
N LEU A 89 -16.29 -1.53 -4.20
CA LEU A 89 -15.64 -1.92 -2.94
C LEU A 89 -15.56 -3.43 -2.72
N SER A 90 -14.32 -3.91 -2.88
CA SER A 90 -13.75 -5.17 -2.42
C SER A 90 -13.87 -6.36 -3.38
N ASP A 91 -12.86 -6.52 -4.24
CA ASP A 91 -12.47 -7.79 -4.91
C ASP A 91 -12.13 -8.93 -3.92
N ARG A 92 -12.17 -8.68 -2.61
CA ARG A 92 -12.02 -9.70 -1.58
C ARG A 92 -13.38 -10.02 -0.99
N ALA A 93 -13.87 -11.22 -1.26
CA ALA A 93 -14.93 -11.83 -0.48
C ALA A 93 -14.48 -11.87 0.99
N LEU A 94 -15.15 -11.11 1.85
CA LEU A 94 -14.97 -11.21 3.30
C LEU A 94 -15.52 -12.56 3.75
N THR A 95 -14.81 -13.25 4.64
CA THR A 95 -15.34 -14.46 5.26
C THR A 95 -16.46 -14.12 6.25
N ASN A 96 -17.30 -15.09 6.61
CA ASN A 96 -18.32 -14.90 7.65
C ASN A 96 -17.70 -14.46 9.00
N ASP A 97 -16.49 -14.95 9.31
CA ASP A 97 -15.76 -14.57 10.53
C ASP A 97 -15.26 -13.12 10.50
N ASP A 98 -14.84 -12.64 9.33
CA ASP A 98 -14.43 -11.24 9.16
C ASP A 98 -15.63 -10.29 9.30
N LEU A 99 -16.79 -10.71 8.79
CA LEU A 99 -18.04 -9.96 8.93
C LEU A 99 -18.53 -9.94 10.38
N SER A 100 -18.51 -11.09 11.07
CA SER A 100 -18.94 -11.19 12.48
C SER A 100 -18.05 -10.38 13.41
N TRP A 101 -16.73 -10.42 13.20
CA TRP A 101 -15.78 -9.56 13.89
C TRP A 101 -16.04 -8.07 13.60
N GLY A 102 -16.19 -7.70 12.33
CA GLY A 102 -16.42 -6.31 11.93
C GLY A 102 -17.70 -5.73 12.53
N ASP A 103 -18.78 -6.51 12.54
CA ASP A 103 -20.08 -6.14 13.12
C ASP A 103 -19.97 -5.98 14.65
N TRP A 104 -19.30 -6.94 15.31
CA TRP A 104 -19.04 -6.87 16.74
C TRP A 104 -18.20 -5.65 17.12
N VAL A 105 -17.12 -5.36 16.38
CA VAL A 105 -16.26 -4.19 16.63
C VAL A 105 -17.05 -2.90 16.47
N ALA A 106 -17.87 -2.78 15.41
CA ALA A 106 -18.68 -1.59 15.18
C ALA A 106 -19.68 -1.37 16.31
N THR A 107 -20.29 -2.45 16.80
CA THR A 107 -21.27 -2.43 17.90
C THR A 107 -20.62 -2.02 19.22
N VAL A 108 -19.60 -2.76 19.66
CA VAL A 108 -18.96 -2.54 20.97
C VAL A 108 -18.27 -1.17 21.04
N LEU A 109 -17.64 -0.72 19.96
CA LEU A 109 -17.07 0.64 19.95
C LEU A 109 -18.15 1.72 19.92
N GLY A 110 -19.32 1.45 19.33
CA GLY A 110 -20.49 2.32 19.43
C GLY A 110 -20.96 2.48 20.87
N GLU A 111 -21.07 1.37 21.61
CA GLU A 111 -21.44 1.35 23.02
C GLU A 111 -20.42 2.11 23.89
N VAL A 112 -19.12 1.88 23.67
CA VAL A 112 -18.05 2.59 24.37
C VAL A 112 -18.13 4.10 24.14
N LEU A 113 -18.35 4.52 22.88
CA LEU A 113 -18.51 5.94 22.56
C LEU A 113 -19.76 6.54 23.18
N ALA A 114 -20.87 5.79 23.24
CA ALA A 114 -22.11 6.24 23.87
C ALA A 114 -22.00 6.35 25.40
N ALA A 115 -21.20 5.49 26.04
CA ALA A 115 -20.98 5.50 27.49
C ALA A 115 -19.99 6.59 27.93
N ALA A 116 -19.06 7.01 27.06
CA ALA A 116 -17.96 7.91 27.39
C ALA A 116 -18.37 9.25 28.03
N PRO A 117 -19.46 9.95 27.61
CA PRO A 117 -19.85 11.21 28.22
C PRO A 117 -20.36 11.07 29.65
N ARG A 118 -20.98 9.94 30.00
CA ARG A 118 -21.63 9.71 31.30
C ARG A 118 -20.68 9.16 32.36
N SER A 119 -19.64 8.46 31.91
CA SER A 119 -18.66 7.81 32.77
C SER A 119 -17.30 8.00 32.11
N PRO A 120 -16.60 9.11 32.39
CA PRO A 120 -15.24 9.28 31.93
C PRO A 120 -14.37 8.25 32.67
N PHE A 121 -14.11 7.12 32.03
CA PHE A 121 -13.17 6.14 32.53
C PHE A 121 -11.81 6.35 31.86
N ALA A 122 -10.76 6.26 32.66
CA ALA A 122 -9.38 6.22 32.21
C ALA A 122 -8.85 4.80 32.46
N PRO A 123 -8.45 4.04 31.44
CA PRO A 123 -7.94 2.70 31.63
C PRO A 123 -6.63 2.75 32.44
N THR A 124 -6.67 2.24 33.68
CA THR A 124 -5.49 2.13 34.53
C THR A 124 -4.70 0.87 34.20
N ARG A 125 -3.38 0.91 34.39
CA ARG A 125 -2.51 -0.26 34.15
C ARG A 125 -2.87 -1.39 35.10
N GLU A 126 -3.14 -1.03 36.34
CA GLU A 126 -3.47 -1.90 37.47
C GLU A 126 -4.84 -2.54 37.27
N GLY A 127 -5.82 -1.78 36.78
CA GLY A 127 -7.16 -2.30 36.48
C GLY A 127 -7.15 -3.33 35.35
N ILE A 128 -6.44 -3.04 34.25
CA ILE A 128 -6.29 -3.99 33.14
C ILE A 128 -5.50 -5.23 33.58
N ALA A 129 -4.40 -5.06 34.31
CA ALA A 129 -3.61 -6.16 34.84
C ALA A 129 -4.45 -7.10 35.73
N ARG A 130 -5.28 -6.54 36.61
CA ARG A 130 -6.21 -7.29 37.47
C ARG A 130 -7.18 -8.14 36.66
N VAL A 131 -7.79 -7.57 35.62
CA VAL A 131 -8.70 -8.31 34.74
C VAL A 131 -7.98 -9.42 34.00
N ILE A 132 -6.78 -9.16 33.49
CA ILE A 132 -5.97 -10.19 32.80
C ILE A 132 -5.59 -11.32 33.76
N ASN A 133 -5.17 -11.02 34.99
CA ASN A 133 -4.91 -12.04 36.01
C ASN A 133 -6.15 -12.88 36.29
N LEU A 134 -7.32 -12.26 36.46
CA LEU A 134 -8.58 -12.98 36.66
C LEU A 134 -8.90 -13.92 35.47
N CYS A 135 -8.64 -13.49 34.23
CA CYS A 135 -8.81 -14.32 33.05
C CYS A 135 -7.81 -15.48 33.01
N VAL A 136 -6.53 -15.25 33.34
CA VAL A 136 -5.50 -16.30 33.36
C VAL A 136 -5.84 -17.35 34.42
N GLU A 137 -6.23 -16.93 35.62
CA GLU A 137 -6.65 -17.84 36.69
C GLU A 137 -7.87 -18.67 36.30
N ARG A 138 -8.93 -18.04 35.77
CA ARG A 138 -10.20 -18.74 35.52
C ARG A 138 -10.26 -19.56 34.24
N MET A 139 -9.44 -19.26 33.24
CA MET A 139 -9.55 -19.89 31.92
C MET A 139 -8.49 -20.96 31.66
N VAL A 140 -7.34 -20.84 32.31
CA VAL A 140 -6.19 -21.73 32.08
C VAL A 140 -5.45 -22.06 33.39
N ASP A 141 -6.15 -21.97 34.53
CA ASP A 141 -5.66 -22.36 35.86
C ASP A 141 -4.29 -21.74 36.19
N GLY A 142 -4.15 -20.43 35.94
CA GLY A 142 -2.93 -19.68 36.25
C GLY A 142 -1.82 -19.80 35.19
N ASN A 143 -1.98 -20.64 34.17
CA ASN A 143 -0.95 -20.89 33.16
C ASN A 143 -0.87 -19.76 32.12
N ALA A 144 -0.05 -18.74 32.40
CA ALA A 144 0.17 -17.61 31.49
C ALA A 144 0.61 -18.01 30.07
N SER A 145 1.37 -19.11 29.93
CA SER A 145 1.78 -19.63 28.62
C SER A 145 0.61 -20.25 27.84
N ALA A 146 -0.29 -20.94 28.53
CA ALA A 146 -1.53 -21.42 27.94
C ALA A 146 -2.44 -20.26 27.55
N PHE A 147 -2.54 -19.21 28.37
CA PHE A 147 -3.27 -17.99 28.02
C PHE A 147 -2.68 -17.29 26.80
N ALA A 148 -1.35 -17.21 26.70
CA ALA A 148 -0.67 -16.63 25.55
C ALA A 148 -0.96 -17.38 24.25
N ARG A 149 -0.90 -18.72 24.28
CA ARG A 149 -1.32 -19.57 23.15
C ARG A 149 -2.79 -19.42 22.84
N LEU A 150 -3.63 -19.36 23.88
CA LEU A 150 -5.05 -19.13 23.72
C LEU A 150 -5.21 -17.85 22.94
N MET A 151 -4.64 -16.74 23.37
CA MET A 151 -4.83 -15.39 22.82
C MET A 151 -4.05 -15.07 21.54
N ASP A 152 -3.18 -15.96 21.05
CA ASP A 152 -2.22 -15.75 19.95
C ASP A 152 -1.31 -14.53 20.16
N VAL A 153 -0.79 -14.40 21.39
CA VAL A 153 0.11 -13.31 21.83
C VAL A 153 1.39 -13.90 22.42
N GLY A 154 2.47 -13.11 22.50
CA GLY A 154 3.72 -13.59 23.09
C GLY A 154 3.59 -13.84 24.60
N HIS A 155 4.11 -14.95 25.11
CA HIS A 155 4.11 -15.24 26.55
C HIS A 155 4.75 -14.12 27.40
N PHE A 156 5.86 -13.55 26.92
CA PHE A 156 6.50 -12.41 27.57
C PHE A 156 5.59 -11.18 27.64
N GLU A 157 4.73 -10.95 26.65
CA GLU A 157 3.77 -9.84 26.66
C GLU A 157 2.70 -10.04 27.72
N VAL A 158 2.13 -11.24 27.81
CA VAL A 158 1.12 -11.59 28.83
C VAL A 158 1.68 -11.35 30.23
N ARG A 159 2.90 -11.80 30.52
CA ARG A 159 3.53 -11.59 31.83
C ARG A 159 3.68 -10.11 32.17
N ARG A 160 4.12 -9.28 31.21
CA ARG A 160 4.22 -7.83 31.40
C ARG A 160 2.86 -7.14 31.58
N TRP A 161 1.80 -7.70 31.00
CA TRP A 161 0.44 -7.22 31.23
C TRP A 161 -0.07 -7.60 32.61
N GLN A 162 0.22 -8.82 33.09
CA GLN A 162 -0.16 -9.30 34.42
C GLN A 162 0.51 -8.48 35.55
N THR A 163 1.75 -8.03 35.35
CA THR A 163 2.49 -7.21 36.31
C THR A 163 2.20 -5.70 36.19
N GLY A 164 1.47 -5.26 35.16
CA GLY A 164 1.22 -3.84 34.89
C GLY A 164 2.41 -3.08 34.26
N GLU A 165 3.55 -3.74 34.05
CA GLU A 165 4.75 -3.17 33.42
C GLU A 165 4.45 -2.62 32.02
N ALA A 166 3.56 -3.29 31.27
CA ALA A 166 3.07 -2.84 29.98
C ALA A 166 1.54 -2.94 29.88
N GLN A 167 0.91 -2.07 29.09
CA GLN A 167 -0.49 -2.22 28.71
C GLN A 167 -0.62 -2.91 27.34
N PRO A 168 -1.60 -3.80 27.16
CA PRO A 168 -1.95 -4.31 25.85
C PRO A 168 -2.37 -3.14 24.95
N LYS A 169 -1.93 -3.19 23.68
CA LYS A 169 -2.41 -2.24 22.67
C LYS A 169 -3.90 -2.45 22.44
N PHE A 170 -4.59 -1.42 21.99
CA PHE A 170 -6.04 -1.48 21.78
C PHE A 170 -6.53 -2.68 20.92
N PRO A 171 -5.85 -3.09 19.83
CA PRO A 171 -6.24 -4.30 19.08
C PRO A 171 -6.18 -5.59 19.90
N ALA A 172 -5.23 -5.69 20.85
CA ALA A 172 -5.15 -6.83 21.76
C ALA A 172 -6.29 -6.79 22.79
N LEU A 173 -6.66 -5.61 23.30
CA LEU A 173 -7.82 -5.44 24.19
C LEU A 173 -9.14 -5.83 23.51
N LEU A 174 -9.33 -5.43 22.24
CA LEU A 174 -10.49 -5.87 21.44
C LEU A 174 -10.48 -7.39 21.24
N GLY A 175 -9.32 -7.96 20.91
CA GLY A 175 -9.17 -9.41 20.74
C GLY A 175 -9.51 -10.17 22.03
N LEU A 176 -9.00 -9.72 23.18
CA LEU A 176 -9.33 -10.26 24.50
C LEU A 176 -10.84 -10.20 24.76
N SER A 177 -11.45 -9.01 24.66
CA SER A 177 -12.87 -8.82 24.90
C SER A 177 -13.74 -9.74 24.03
N TYR A 178 -13.45 -9.79 22.73
CA TYR A 178 -14.22 -10.62 21.79
C TYR A 178 -14.10 -12.11 22.10
N ARG A 179 -12.88 -12.59 22.32
CA ARG A 179 -12.60 -14.01 22.44
C ARG A 179 -13.06 -14.58 23.75
N LEU A 180 -12.85 -13.85 24.84
CA LEU A 180 -13.27 -14.26 26.17
C LEU A 180 -14.75 -13.97 26.43
N GLY A 181 -15.44 -13.29 25.50
CA GLY A 181 -16.85 -12.92 25.65
C GLY A 181 -17.09 -11.93 26.80
N ILE A 182 -16.07 -11.13 27.15
CA ILE A 182 -16.15 -10.14 28.24
C ILE A 182 -16.42 -8.75 27.69
N SER A 183 -17.13 -7.93 28.46
CA SER A 183 -17.41 -6.54 28.13
C SER A 183 -16.12 -5.73 27.97
N LEU A 184 -15.95 -5.05 26.83
CA LEU A 184 -14.80 -4.17 26.60
C LEU A 184 -14.79 -3.02 27.61
N LEU A 185 -15.96 -2.52 28.00
CA LEU A 185 -16.07 -1.47 29.02
C LEU A 185 -15.59 -1.95 30.38
N ASP A 186 -15.98 -3.15 30.80
CA ASP A 186 -15.58 -3.68 32.11
C ASP A 186 -14.10 -4.01 32.16
N LEU A 187 -13.56 -4.51 31.03
CA LEU A 187 -12.12 -4.71 30.85
C LEU A 187 -11.35 -3.38 30.91
N LEU A 188 -11.83 -2.33 30.25
CA LEU A 188 -11.18 -1.01 30.27
C LEU A 188 -11.31 -0.31 31.63
N ARG A 189 -12.37 -0.59 32.39
CA ARG A 189 -12.59 -0.07 33.75
C ARG A 189 -11.86 -0.89 34.82
N GLY A 190 -11.39 -2.09 34.51
CA GLY A 190 -10.79 -2.98 35.49
C GLY A 190 -11.79 -3.59 36.49
N SER A 191 -13.08 -3.63 36.14
CA SER A 191 -14.18 -3.97 37.05
C SER A 191 -14.86 -5.30 36.73
N LEU A 192 -14.15 -6.23 36.10
CA LEU A 192 -14.71 -7.51 35.69
C LEU A 192 -14.98 -8.42 36.91
N VAL A 193 -16.23 -8.86 37.07
CA VAL A 193 -16.65 -9.71 38.21
C VAL A 193 -16.63 -11.20 37.83
N SER A 194 -17.05 -11.54 36.61
CA SER A 194 -17.13 -12.92 36.10
C SER A 194 -16.49 -13.06 34.72
N VAL A 195 -15.91 -14.24 34.45
CA VAL A 195 -15.37 -14.63 33.14
C VAL A 195 -16.09 -15.92 32.73
N PRO A 196 -16.64 -16.01 31.51
CA PRO A 196 -17.22 -17.25 31.00
C PRO A 196 -16.15 -18.36 30.95
N GLN A 197 -16.36 -19.48 31.64
CA GLN A 197 -15.35 -20.55 31.78
C GLN A 197 -15.14 -21.42 30.53
N LYS A 198 -16.07 -21.43 29.56
CA LYS A 198 -16.10 -22.44 28.48
C LYS A 198 -16.30 -21.92 27.06
N PHE A 199 -16.28 -20.60 26.85
CA PHE A 199 -16.58 -20.03 25.53
C PHE A 199 -15.43 -19.17 25.02
N VAL A 200 -14.73 -19.68 24.00
CA VAL A 200 -13.72 -18.92 23.28
C VAL A 200 -14.16 -18.78 21.83
N LYS A 201 -14.49 -17.55 21.40
CA LYS A 201 -14.82 -17.31 20.00
C LYS A 201 -13.60 -17.60 19.09
N PRO A 202 -13.81 -18.16 17.89
CA PRO A 202 -12.73 -18.39 16.93
C PRO A 202 -12.05 -17.08 16.55
N PHE A 203 -10.76 -17.17 16.22
CA PHE A 203 -9.96 -15.99 15.89
C PHE A 203 -10.33 -15.46 14.50
N PRO A 204 -10.68 -14.17 14.35
CA PRO A 204 -10.97 -13.62 13.04
C PRO A 204 -9.70 -13.52 12.20
N SER A 205 -9.80 -13.89 10.92
CA SER A 205 -8.64 -14.00 10.02
C SER A 205 -7.86 -12.69 9.86
N GLN A 206 -8.52 -11.54 10.07
CA GLN A 206 -7.90 -10.22 10.00
C GLN A 206 -7.00 -9.89 11.18
N LEU A 207 -7.28 -10.43 12.38
CA LEU A 207 -6.37 -10.30 13.51
C LEU A 207 -5.17 -11.23 13.35
N SER A 208 -5.36 -12.43 12.77
CA SER A 208 -4.27 -13.42 12.63
C SER A 208 -3.17 -12.89 11.73
N LYS A 209 -3.55 -12.11 10.71
CA LYS A 209 -2.60 -11.50 9.76
C LYS A 209 -1.77 -10.36 10.37
N GLY A 210 -2.15 -9.84 11.55
CA GLY A 210 -1.50 -8.68 12.19
C GLY A 210 -0.84 -8.95 13.54
N GLN A 211 -1.11 -10.09 14.19
CA GLN A 211 -0.64 -10.41 15.55
C GLN A 211 0.37 -11.57 15.62
N SER A 212 0.80 -12.14 14.49
CA SER A 212 1.99 -13.01 14.44
C SER A 212 3.28 -12.22 14.75
N THR A 213 3.48 -11.88 16.03
CA THR A 213 4.78 -11.49 16.59
C THR A 213 5.46 -12.64 17.32
N SER A 214 4.86 -13.83 17.36
CA SER A 214 5.51 -15.04 17.88
C SER A 214 5.10 -16.30 17.12
N LYS A 215 5.24 -16.24 15.81
CA LYS A 215 5.55 -17.34 14.89
C LYS A 215 5.82 -16.64 13.58
N GLU A 216 7.03 -16.13 13.43
CA GLU A 216 7.68 -16.29 12.14
C GLU A 216 7.48 -17.78 11.80
N GLN A 217 6.49 -18.05 10.93
CA GLN A 217 6.66 -19.07 9.90
C GLN A 217 8.13 -19.01 9.56
N ARG A 218 8.88 -20.08 9.89
CA ARG A 218 10.30 -20.24 9.58
C ARG A 218 10.55 -19.54 8.25
N ARG A 219 11.02 -18.30 8.31
CA ARG A 219 11.26 -17.54 7.10
C ARG A 219 12.32 -18.37 6.41
N PRO A 220 12.15 -18.82 5.15
CA PRO A 220 13.26 -19.43 4.46
C PRO A 220 14.41 -18.45 4.58
N SER A 221 15.48 -18.96 5.22
CA SER A 221 16.57 -18.21 5.83
C SER A 221 16.89 -16.93 5.05
N ARG A 222 17.09 -15.81 5.74
CA ARG A 222 17.57 -14.53 5.16
C ARG A 222 18.74 -14.75 4.18
N ARG A 223 19.54 -15.80 4.42
CA ARG A 223 20.63 -16.28 3.57
C ARG A 223 20.18 -16.72 2.16
N MET A 224 19.04 -17.40 2.04
CA MET A 224 18.53 -17.92 0.76
C MET A 224 17.98 -16.80 -0.14
N LYS A 225 17.33 -15.77 0.43
CA LYS A 225 16.83 -14.61 -0.33
C LYS A 225 17.96 -13.69 -0.83
N THR A 226 19.03 -13.53 -0.04
CA THR A 226 20.26 -12.83 -0.47
C THR A 226 20.94 -13.56 -1.63
N VAL A 227 20.97 -14.90 -1.61
CA VAL A 227 21.52 -15.72 -2.72
C VAL A 227 20.68 -15.57 -3.99
N THR A 228 19.35 -15.64 -3.92
CA THR A 228 18.49 -15.48 -5.11
C THR A 228 18.64 -14.09 -5.74
N VAL A 229 18.69 -13.03 -4.92
CA VAL A 229 18.89 -11.65 -5.41
C VAL A 229 20.28 -11.50 -6.03
N LEU A 230 21.32 -12.04 -5.40
CA LEU A 230 22.69 -11.99 -5.91
C LEU A 230 22.83 -12.78 -7.22
N GLN A 231 22.18 -13.95 -7.35
CA GLN A 231 22.14 -14.72 -8.59
C GLN A 231 21.43 -13.98 -9.72
N THR A 232 20.29 -13.32 -9.44
CA THR A 232 19.59 -12.51 -10.45
C THR A 232 20.44 -11.31 -10.90
N LEU A 233 21.14 -10.65 -9.97
CA LEU A 233 22.04 -9.54 -10.28
C LEU A 233 23.29 -10.00 -11.05
N GLN A 234 23.85 -11.16 -10.73
CA GLN A 234 24.99 -11.74 -11.45
C GLN A 234 24.60 -12.25 -12.86
N ALA A 235 23.41 -12.83 -13.02
CA ALA A 235 22.89 -13.22 -14.33
C ALA A 235 22.71 -11.99 -15.23
N ALA A 236 22.18 -10.90 -14.68
CA ALA A 236 22.02 -9.63 -15.41
C ALA A 236 23.35 -9.00 -15.83
N LEU A 237 24.46 -9.28 -15.13
CA LEU A 237 25.79 -8.84 -15.56
C LEU A 237 26.26 -9.56 -16.82
N ASN A 238 25.74 -10.75 -17.13
CA ASN A 238 26.15 -11.55 -18.29
C ASN A 238 25.13 -11.53 -19.44
N GLU A 239 23.97 -10.88 -19.25
CA GLU A 239 22.89 -10.79 -20.24
C GLU A 239 23.26 -9.84 -21.40
N SER A 240 22.82 -10.20 -22.61
CA SER A 240 22.96 -9.43 -23.85
C SER A 240 21.64 -9.44 -24.62
N PRO A 241 21.01 -8.29 -24.90
CA PRO A 241 21.44 -6.93 -24.58
C PRO A 241 21.45 -6.66 -23.07
N PRO A 242 22.41 -5.86 -22.55
CA PRO A 242 22.48 -5.61 -21.12
C PRO A 242 21.22 -4.90 -20.63
N PRO A 243 20.59 -5.37 -19.54
CA PRO A 243 19.39 -4.76 -19.00
C PRO A 243 19.72 -3.50 -18.19
N SER A 244 18.75 -2.59 -18.07
CA SER A 244 18.87 -1.47 -17.14
C SER A 244 18.72 -1.95 -15.70
N ILE A 245 19.41 -1.29 -14.76
CA ILE A 245 19.31 -1.65 -13.33
C ILE A 245 17.86 -1.61 -12.81
N ARG A 246 17.00 -0.75 -13.37
CA ARG A 246 15.57 -0.68 -13.03
C ARG A 246 14.81 -1.94 -13.45
N GLN A 247 15.09 -2.48 -14.63
CA GLN A 247 14.49 -3.73 -15.11
C GLN A 247 14.94 -4.92 -14.27
N VAL A 248 16.22 -4.96 -13.88
CA VAL A 248 16.76 -6.03 -13.03
C VAL A 248 16.12 -5.99 -11.64
N ILE A 249 15.95 -4.81 -11.04
CA ILE A 249 15.26 -4.64 -9.75
C ILE A 249 13.79 -5.07 -9.83
N GLN A 250 13.08 -4.79 -10.93
CA GLN A 250 11.70 -5.24 -11.12
C GLN A 250 11.56 -6.76 -11.22
N ARG A 251 12.59 -7.47 -11.69
CA ARG A 251 12.64 -8.94 -11.69
C ARG A 251 12.85 -9.51 -10.29
N THR A 252 13.27 -8.69 -9.33
CA THR A 252 13.40 -9.11 -7.93
C THR A 252 12.14 -8.80 -7.14
N SER A 253 11.70 -9.72 -6.30
CA SER A 253 10.57 -9.55 -5.37
C SER A 253 10.90 -8.68 -4.15
N HIS A 254 11.91 -7.81 -4.25
CA HIS A 254 12.51 -7.08 -3.12
C HIS A 254 12.40 -5.55 -3.25
N TYR A 255 12.38 -4.88 -2.10
CA TYR A 255 12.26 -3.43 -2.00
C TYR A 255 13.52 -2.72 -2.51
N SER A 256 13.36 -1.78 -3.43
CA SER A 256 14.46 -1.14 -4.20
C SER A 256 15.60 -0.54 -3.33
N PRO A 257 15.33 0.21 -2.24
CA PRO A 257 16.39 0.71 -1.35
C PRO A 257 17.29 -0.35 -0.71
N PHE A 258 16.76 -1.55 -0.42
CA PHE A 258 17.54 -2.65 0.16
C PHE A 258 18.64 -3.13 -0.81
N ILE A 259 18.34 -3.18 -2.10
CA ILE A 259 19.26 -3.66 -3.13
C ILE A 259 20.42 -2.69 -3.32
N TYR A 260 20.13 -1.38 -3.35
CA TYR A 260 21.17 -0.34 -3.45
C TYR A 260 22.10 -0.30 -2.24
N GLN A 261 21.57 -0.55 -1.04
CA GLN A 261 22.35 -0.51 0.20
C GLN A 261 23.26 -1.74 0.35
N HIS A 262 22.77 -2.93 -0.01
CA HIS A 262 23.52 -4.18 0.21
C HIS A 262 24.35 -4.67 -0.99
N PHE A 263 24.00 -4.28 -2.23
CA PHE A 263 24.68 -4.74 -3.46
C PHE A 263 25.15 -3.58 -4.35
N SER A 264 25.64 -2.51 -3.72
CA SER A 264 25.97 -1.25 -4.39
C SER A 264 26.99 -1.40 -5.52
N GLU A 265 27.97 -2.30 -5.38
CA GLU A 265 29.00 -2.56 -6.41
C GLU A 265 28.42 -3.24 -7.65
N ILE A 266 27.59 -4.26 -7.48
CA ILE A 266 26.97 -5.00 -8.59
C ILE A 266 25.98 -4.10 -9.34
N CYS A 267 25.21 -3.28 -8.61
CA CYS A 267 24.31 -2.29 -9.22
C CYS A 267 25.07 -1.27 -10.07
N ARG A 268 26.24 -0.81 -9.59
CA ARG A 268 27.12 0.10 -10.35
C ARG A 268 27.69 -0.56 -11.61
N ALA A 269 28.08 -1.83 -11.53
CA ALA A 269 28.58 -2.58 -12.69
C ALA A 269 27.51 -2.77 -13.78
N ILE A 270 26.28 -3.15 -13.42
CA ILE A 270 25.15 -3.26 -14.37
C ILE A 270 24.85 -1.90 -15.01
N ALA A 271 24.83 -0.83 -14.21
CA ALA A 271 24.57 0.52 -14.73
C ALA A 271 25.64 0.98 -15.73
N ARG A 272 26.92 0.69 -15.48
CA ARG A 272 28.03 0.98 -16.42
C ARG A 272 27.88 0.21 -17.74
N ARG A 273 27.66 -1.10 -17.67
CA ARG A 273 27.48 -1.95 -18.86
C ARG A 273 26.30 -1.49 -19.73
N PHE A 274 25.19 -1.11 -19.10
CA PHE A 274 24.04 -0.54 -19.82
C PHE A 274 24.37 0.82 -20.46
N ALA A 275 25.12 1.68 -19.77
CA ALA A 275 25.55 2.97 -20.31
C ALA A 275 26.47 2.80 -21.53
N ASP A 276 27.43 1.87 -21.47
CA ASP A 276 28.35 1.62 -22.59
C ASP A 276 27.64 0.97 -23.79
N TYR A 277 26.72 0.04 -23.56
CA TYR A 277 25.85 -0.49 -24.61
C TYR A 277 25.00 0.62 -25.25
N ARG A 278 24.46 1.56 -24.47
CA ARG A 278 23.73 2.71 -25.01
C ARG A 278 24.61 3.63 -25.86
N LYS A 279 25.89 3.80 -25.54
CA LYS A 279 26.84 4.56 -26.39
C LYS A 279 27.04 3.85 -27.72
N VAL A 280 27.31 2.55 -27.71
CA VAL A 280 27.48 1.75 -28.94
C VAL A 280 26.19 1.77 -29.78
N GLN A 281 25.04 1.57 -29.17
CA GLN A 281 23.74 1.66 -29.85
C GLN A 281 23.42 3.07 -30.36
N ALA A 282 23.93 4.13 -29.73
CA ALA A 282 23.81 5.48 -30.26
C ALA A 282 24.63 5.65 -31.54
N VAL A 283 25.86 5.10 -31.59
CA VAL A 283 26.69 5.09 -32.81
C VAL A 283 26.02 4.28 -33.91
N VAL A 284 25.56 3.06 -33.63
CA VAL A 284 24.88 2.21 -34.62
C VAL A 284 23.61 2.88 -35.16
N ARG A 285 22.79 3.50 -34.30
CA ARG A 285 21.61 4.27 -34.74
C ARG A 285 22.01 5.46 -35.60
N ARG A 286 23.10 6.14 -35.26
CA ARG A 286 23.65 7.26 -36.03
C ARG A 286 24.11 6.82 -37.42
N ASP A 287 24.85 5.72 -37.52
CA ASP A 287 25.35 5.19 -38.79
C ASP A 287 24.20 4.67 -39.66
N ARG A 288 23.21 4.02 -39.06
CA ARG A 288 21.98 3.61 -39.75
C ARG A 288 21.20 4.80 -40.27
N ALA A 289 20.99 5.84 -39.45
CA ALA A 289 20.33 7.07 -39.90
C ALA A 289 21.11 7.74 -41.03
N ARG A 290 22.45 7.73 -40.98
CA ARG A 290 23.31 8.23 -42.05
C ARG A 290 23.14 7.43 -43.35
N ALA A 291 23.06 6.11 -43.26
CA ALA A 291 22.83 5.24 -44.40
C ALA A 291 21.43 5.46 -45.02
N GLU A 292 20.39 5.56 -44.19
CA GLU A 292 19.02 5.83 -44.63
C GLU A 292 18.90 7.19 -45.34
N VAL A 293 19.54 8.24 -44.81
CA VAL A 293 19.60 9.55 -45.46
C VAL A 293 20.34 9.49 -46.80
N ARG A 294 21.43 8.72 -46.87
CA ARG A 294 22.21 8.53 -48.11
C ARG A 294 21.38 7.81 -49.17
N GLU A 295 20.70 6.73 -48.81
CA GLU A 295 19.82 5.99 -49.73
C GLU A 295 18.65 6.85 -50.20
N ALA A 296 18.01 7.60 -49.29
CA ALA A 296 16.93 8.52 -49.65
C ALA A 296 17.41 9.61 -50.63
N ALA A 297 18.60 10.17 -50.41
CA ALA A 297 19.20 11.15 -51.31
C ALA A 297 19.52 10.57 -52.70
N TYR A 298 19.98 9.31 -52.79
CA TYR A 298 20.18 8.64 -54.08
C TYR A 298 18.87 8.34 -54.79
N ARG A 299 17.82 7.93 -54.06
CA ARG A 299 16.49 7.68 -54.63
C ARG A 299 15.87 8.94 -55.22
N LEU A 300 15.96 10.07 -54.52
CA LEU A 300 15.49 11.37 -55.01
C LEU A 300 16.28 11.85 -56.24
N ARG A 301 17.60 11.57 -56.29
CA ARG A 301 18.44 11.82 -57.48
C ARG A 301 17.97 11.02 -58.70
N ALA A 302 17.66 9.73 -58.53
CA ALA A 302 17.14 8.88 -59.62
C ALA A 302 15.78 9.37 -60.15
N GLN A 303 15.03 10.11 -59.34
CA GLN A 303 13.73 10.69 -59.70
C GLN A 303 13.83 12.12 -60.25
N GLY A 304 15.04 12.69 -60.40
CA GLY A 304 15.25 14.03 -60.95
C GLY A 304 14.83 15.19 -60.03
N VAL A 305 14.58 14.93 -58.74
CA VAL A 305 14.10 15.93 -57.78
C VAL A 305 15.29 16.52 -57.00
N ASN A 306 15.33 17.85 -56.86
CA ASN A 306 16.37 18.55 -56.10
C ASN A 306 16.28 18.22 -54.59
N ASN A 307 17.41 17.81 -54.00
CA ASN A 307 17.52 17.41 -52.59
C ASN A 307 17.33 18.62 -51.63
N THR A 308 16.09 18.92 -51.24
CA THR A 308 15.78 19.86 -50.16
C THR A 308 15.41 19.13 -48.85
N ARG A 309 15.61 19.80 -47.71
CA ARG A 309 15.41 19.26 -46.35
C ARG A 309 13.99 18.70 -46.13
N ASN A 310 13.01 19.20 -46.88
CA ASN A 310 11.60 18.80 -46.82
C ASN A 310 11.30 17.48 -47.56
N HIS A 311 12.17 17.03 -48.49
CA HIS A 311 11.95 15.79 -49.25
C HIS A 311 12.57 14.55 -48.58
N LEU A 312 13.48 14.75 -47.63
CA LEU A 312 14.08 13.68 -46.83
C LEU A 312 13.21 13.42 -45.59
N GLY A 313 12.07 12.74 -45.78
CA GLY A 313 11.12 12.37 -44.72
C GLY A 313 11.66 11.37 -43.70
N THR A 314 12.77 11.68 -43.04
CA THR A 314 13.45 10.81 -42.07
C THR A 314 13.75 11.57 -40.78
N SER A 315 13.45 10.90 -39.66
CA SER A 315 13.54 11.34 -38.26
C SER A 315 14.22 12.70 -38.03
N SER A 316 13.40 13.67 -37.61
CA SER A 316 13.74 15.07 -37.29
C SER A 316 14.97 15.26 -36.40
N ASP A 317 15.45 14.23 -35.70
CA ASP A 317 16.54 14.37 -34.73
C ASP A 317 17.94 14.30 -35.37
N TYR A 318 18.12 13.61 -36.51
CA TYR A 318 19.45 13.42 -37.11
C TYR A 318 19.87 14.55 -38.06
N THR A 319 18.91 15.14 -38.78
CA THR A 319 19.18 16.27 -39.69
C THR A 319 19.50 17.57 -38.96
N ASN A 320 19.24 17.66 -37.65
CA ASN A 320 19.53 18.82 -36.79
C ASN A 320 20.91 18.79 -36.12
N LEU A 321 21.68 17.71 -36.28
CA LEU A 321 23.07 17.62 -35.80
C LEU A 321 24.05 18.19 -36.84
N GLU A 322 25.15 18.82 -36.40
CA GLU A 322 26.18 19.38 -37.30
C GLU A 322 26.72 18.36 -38.32
N GLU A 323 26.80 17.09 -37.91
CA GLU A 323 27.22 15.97 -38.74
C GLU A 323 26.22 15.66 -39.87
N GLY A 324 24.93 15.86 -39.63
CA GLY A 324 23.87 15.75 -40.65
C GLY A 324 23.99 16.88 -41.68
N HIS A 325 24.32 18.09 -41.24
CA HIS A 325 24.62 19.22 -42.14
C HIS A 325 25.90 18.98 -42.96
N ALA A 326 26.93 18.35 -42.39
CA ALA A 326 28.16 17.99 -43.10
C ALA A 326 27.91 16.91 -44.17
N ALA A 327 27.12 15.87 -43.85
CA ALA A 327 26.75 14.84 -44.83
C ALA A 327 25.96 15.39 -46.02
N LEU A 328 25.01 16.31 -45.77
CA LEU A 328 24.27 17.00 -46.83
C LEU A 328 25.17 17.92 -47.67
N ARG A 329 26.18 18.56 -47.05
CA ARG A 329 27.18 19.36 -47.77
C ARG A 329 28.05 18.50 -48.68
N LEU A 330 28.59 17.37 -48.20
CA LEU A 330 29.39 16.44 -49.02
C LEU A 330 28.60 15.89 -50.21
N VAL A 331 27.32 15.56 -50.02
CA VAL A 331 26.44 15.15 -51.13
C VAL A 331 26.27 16.31 -52.13
N ARG A 332 26.13 17.56 -51.67
CA ARG A 332 26.06 18.75 -52.53
C ARG A 332 27.38 19.14 -53.20
N GLU A 333 28.52 18.85 -52.59
CA GLU A 333 29.85 19.12 -53.15
C GLU A 333 30.23 18.07 -54.20
N GLY A 334 29.85 16.80 -53.99
CA GLY A 334 29.90 15.76 -55.02
C GLY A 334 29.05 16.10 -56.26
N ILE A 335 27.94 16.86 -56.09
CA ILE A 335 27.12 17.40 -57.18
C ILE A 335 27.88 18.48 -57.98
N ARG A 336 28.74 19.30 -57.35
CA ARG A 336 29.54 20.33 -58.06
C ARG A 336 30.72 19.74 -58.81
N CYS A 337 31.35 18.67 -58.31
CA CYS A 337 32.46 18.02 -59.01
C CYS A 337 31.99 17.18 -60.21
N GLY A 338 30.83 16.52 -60.13
CA GLY A 338 30.26 15.74 -61.24
C GLY A 338 29.59 16.56 -62.35
N SER A 339 29.42 17.88 -62.17
CA SER A 339 28.84 18.78 -63.19
C SER A 339 29.87 19.68 -63.88
N ARG A 340 31.18 19.55 -63.55
CA ARG A 340 32.29 20.24 -64.22
C ARG A 340 33.35 19.26 -64.76
N GLY A 341 32.90 18.09 -65.21
CA GLY A 341 33.75 17.05 -65.78
C GLY A 341 33.03 16.33 -66.93
N CYS A 342 32.86 17.04 -68.04
CA CYS A 342 32.87 16.54 -69.41
C CYS A 342 33.44 17.66 -70.28
#